data_AF-A0A842NDI3-F1
#
_entry.id   AF-A0A842NDI3-F1
#
_cell.length_a   1.000
_cell.length_b   1.000
_cell.length_c   1.000
_cell.angle_alpha   90.00
_cell.angle_beta   90.00
_cell.angle_gamma   90.00
#
_symmetry.space_group_name_H-M   'P 1'
#
loop_
_entity.id
_entity.type
_entity.pdbx_description
1 polymer ?
#
loop_
_entity_poly.entity_id
_entity_poly.type
_entity_poly.pdbx_seq_one_letter_code
_entity_poly.pdbx_strand_id
1 'polypeptide(L)'
;MAKSLGFRFWYYFRTGWSTYFAFIFAAVNTLTVTYFLAIENYPILKEIFPTFDVYLLTLTGLGVPLLILIGYLHFKRTASYRSEAAITYESNPFARRLFVNSELNLQINQEIIELILKLSQDKKLSEDDLVRVKKISEKFDEFTKERTLTNKKDLDFMNDISKL
;
A
#
# COMPACT_ATOMS: atom_id res chain seq x y z
N MET A 1 -5.35 21.98 5.74
CA MET A 1 -5.99 20.64 5.58
C MET A 1 -7.40 20.55 6.20
N ALA A 2 -8.17 21.65 6.26
CA ALA A 2 -9.53 21.68 6.84
C ALA A 2 -10.59 22.26 5.88
N LYS A 3 -10.47 22.01 4.56
CA LYS A 3 -11.36 22.63 3.55
C LYS A 3 -12.47 21.72 3.00
N SER A 4 -12.68 20.52 3.56
CA SER A 4 -13.56 19.54 2.92
C SER A 4 -14.24 18.57 3.91
N LEU A 5 -14.83 19.09 4.99
CA LEU A 5 -15.50 18.26 6.02
C LEU A 5 -16.49 17.26 5.39
N GLY A 6 -17.29 17.69 4.41
CA GLY A 6 -18.23 16.82 3.69
C GLY A 6 -17.54 15.67 2.95
N PHE A 7 -16.46 15.94 2.22
CA PHE A 7 -15.70 14.87 1.54
C PHE A 7 -15.04 13.91 2.52
N ARG A 8 -14.59 14.38 3.69
CA ARG A 8 -14.02 13.52 4.74
C ARG A 8 -15.10 12.63 5.36
N PHE A 9 -16.26 13.20 5.68
CA PHE A 9 -17.40 12.44 6.20
C PHE A 9 -17.84 11.37 5.19
N TRP A 10 -17.99 11.75 3.91
CA TRP A 10 -18.33 10.81 2.85
C TRP A 10 -17.28 9.72 2.66
N TYR A 11 -16.00 10.06 2.77
CA TYR A 11 -14.92 9.07 2.74
C TYR A 11 -15.01 8.08 3.91
N TYR A 12 -15.24 8.56 5.14
CA TYR A 12 -15.42 7.69 6.31
C TYR A 12 -16.64 6.78 6.17
N PHE A 13 -17.78 7.34 5.73
CA PHE A 13 -18.99 6.57 5.47
C PHE A 13 -18.74 5.46 4.45
N ARG A 14 -18.19 5.79 3.26
CA ARG A 14 -17.89 4.79 2.23
C ARG A 14 -16.90 3.74 2.70
N THR A 15 -15.90 4.13 3.47
CA THR A 15 -14.93 3.19 4.05
C THR A 15 -15.62 2.24 5.02
N GLY A 16 -16.44 2.77 5.93
CA GLY A 16 -17.22 1.97 6.88
C GLY A 16 -18.17 1.00 6.19
N TRP A 17 -18.90 1.49 5.19
CA TRP A 17 -19.81 0.70 4.39
C TRP A 17 -19.09 -0.39 3.59
N SER A 18 -18.11 -0.03 2.76
CA SER A 18 -17.45 -0.97 1.85
C SER A 18 -16.54 -1.98 2.56
N THR A 19 -15.85 -1.56 3.62
CA THR A 19 -14.83 -2.41 4.28
C THR A 19 -15.47 -3.35 5.30
N TYR A 20 -16.46 -2.88 6.06
CA TYR A 20 -17.02 -3.66 7.17
C TYR A 20 -18.44 -4.14 6.87
N PHE A 21 -19.34 -3.22 6.49
CA PHE A 21 -20.76 -3.55 6.37
C PHE A 21 -21.05 -4.44 5.16
N ALA A 22 -20.51 -4.09 3.99
CA ALA A 22 -20.77 -4.78 2.74
C ALA A 22 -20.28 -6.23 2.78
N PHE A 23 -19.13 -6.49 3.40
CA PHE A 23 -18.60 -7.85 3.56
C PHE A 23 -19.54 -8.73 4.39
N ILE A 24 -19.95 -8.27 5.58
CA ILE A 24 -20.85 -9.03 6.46
C ILE A 24 -22.22 -9.20 5.79
N PHE A 25 -22.76 -8.13 5.22
CA PHE A 25 -24.05 -8.15 4.55
C PHE A 25 -24.05 -9.13 3.37
N ALA A 26 -23.03 -9.08 2.52
CA ALA A 26 -22.89 -9.99 1.40
C ALA A 26 -22.70 -11.44 1.86
N ALA A 27 -21.91 -11.69 2.90
CA ALA A 27 -21.70 -13.04 3.43
C ALA A 27 -23.01 -13.63 3.97
N VAL A 28 -23.73 -12.90 4.83
CA VAL A 28 -25.01 -13.35 5.39
C VAL A 28 -26.03 -13.61 4.28
N ASN A 29 -26.18 -12.66 3.34
CA ASN A 29 -27.10 -12.81 2.22
C ASN A 29 -26.74 -14.01 1.34
N THR A 30 -25.46 -14.12 0.94
CA THR A 30 -24.99 -15.23 0.08
C THR A 30 -25.20 -16.57 0.75
N LEU A 31 -24.83 -16.72 2.02
CA LEU A 31 -25.01 -17.97 2.76
C LEU A 31 -26.50 -18.33 2.87
N THR A 32 -27.35 -17.35 3.21
CA THR A 32 -28.79 -17.55 3.38
C THR A 32 -29.45 -17.93 2.06
N VAL A 33 -29.28 -17.12 1.02
CA VAL A 33 -29.91 -17.32 -0.29
C VAL A 33 -29.40 -18.59 -0.97
N THR A 34 -28.09 -18.87 -0.91
CA THR A 34 -27.54 -20.10 -1.49
C THR A 34 -28.15 -21.33 -0.82
N TYR A 35 -28.33 -21.30 0.50
CA TYR A 35 -28.93 -22.44 1.19
C TYR A 35 -30.40 -22.61 0.82
N PHE A 36 -31.23 -21.60 1.11
CA PHE A 36 -32.69 -21.73 0.98
C PHE A 36 -33.17 -21.77 -0.47
N LEU A 37 -32.47 -21.12 -1.42
CA LEU A 37 -32.87 -21.16 -2.83
C LEU A 37 -32.22 -22.30 -3.61
N ALA A 38 -30.96 -22.65 -3.33
CA ALA A 38 -30.26 -23.67 -4.13
C ALA A 38 -30.13 -25.02 -3.39
N ILE A 39 -29.50 -25.04 -2.22
CA ILE A 39 -29.16 -26.30 -1.52
C ILE A 39 -30.43 -27.06 -1.11
N GLU A 40 -31.40 -26.37 -0.53
CA GLU A 40 -32.64 -27.01 -0.06
C GLU A 40 -33.47 -27.63 -1.19
N ASN A 41 -33.32 -27.09 -2.41
CA ASN A 41 -34.09 -27.50 -3.59
C ASN A 41 -33.34 -28.49 -4.50
N TYR A 42 -32.07 -28.80 -4.22
CA TYR A 42 -31.27 -29.72 -5.02
C TYR A 42 -30.88 -30.97 -4.20
N PRO A 43 -31.46 -32.16 -4.49
CA PRO A 43 -31.35 -33.34 -3.62
C PRO A 43 -29.92 -33.70 -3.22
N ILE A 44 -28.98 -33.71 -4.18
CA ILE A 44 -27.57 -34.04 -3.92
C ILE A 44 -26.91 -33.06 -2.95
N LEU A 45 -27.24 -31.77 -3.03
CA LEU A 45 -26.67 -30.76 -2.14
C LEU A 45 -27.30 -30.84 -0.74
N LYS A 46 -28.60 -31.13 -0.65
CA LYS A 46 -29.31 -31.32 0.62
C LYS A 46 -28.85 -32.56 1.38
N GLU A 47 -28.44 -33.62 0.68
CA GLU A 47 -27.82 -34.80 1.30
C GLU A 47 -26.49 -34.44 1.98
N ILE A 48 -25.67 -33.60 1.35
CA ILE A 48 -24.39 -33.15 1.89
C ILE A 48 -24.60 -32.13 3.03
N PHE A 49 -25.58 -31.24 2.86
CA PHE A 49 -25.90 -30.13 3.76
C PHE A 49 -27.37 -30.20 4.19
N PRO A 50 -27.71 -31.05 5.17
CA PRO A 50 -29.10 -31.34 5.53
C PRO A 50 -29.82 -30.21 6.26
N THR A 51 -29.07 -29.33 6.95
CA THR A 51 -29.62 -28.17 7.65
C THR A 51 -28.77 -26.92 7.38
N PHE A 52 -29.40 -25.74 7.54
CA PHE A 52 -28.72 -24.46 7.39
C PHE A 52 -27.54 -24.33 8.36
N ASP A 53 -27.70 -24.80 9.60
CA ASP A 53 -26.64 -24.74 10.61
C ASP A 53 -25.43 -25.58 10.23
N VAL A 54 -25.64 -26.80 9.70
CA VAL A 54 -24.55 -27.67 9.23
C VAL A 54 -23.81 -27.04 8.06
N TYR A 55 -24.54 -26.47 7.10
CA TYR A 55 -23.96 -25.72 5.99
C TYR A 55 -23.13 -24.53 6.47
N LEU A 56 -23.71 -23.70 7.34
CA LEU A 56 -23.09 -22.50 7.88
C LEU A 56 -21.79 -22.84 8.63
N LEU A 57 -21.82 -23.82 9.53
CA LEU A 57 -20.66 -24.24 10.30
C LEU A 57 -19.56 -24.82 9.41
N THR A 58 -19.93 -25.60 8.39
CA THR A 58 -18.96 -26.19 7.46
C THR A 58 -18.26 -25.11 6.63
N LEU A 59 -19.02 -24.19 6.05
CA LEU A 59 -18.44 -23.13 5.22
C LEU A 59 -17.69 -22.07 6.01
N THR A 60 -18.13 -21.75 7.22
CA THR A 60 -17.36 -20.84 8.08
C THR A 60 -16.07 -21.53 8.57
N GLY A 61 -16.16 -22.80 8.98
CA GLY A 61 -15.03 -23.60 9.44
C GLY A 61 -13.95 -23.83 8.38
N LEU A 62 -14.31 -24.03 7.11
CA LEU A 62 -13.36 -24.25 6.01
C LEU A 62 -13.06 -22.97 5.22
N GLY A 63 -14.08 -22.16 4.97
CA GLY A 63 -13.99 -20.96 4.14
C GLY A 63 -13.18 -19.86 4.80
N VAL A 64 -13.31 -19.63 6.12
CA VAL A 64 -12.52 -18.59 6.80
C VAL A 64 -11.01 -18.90 6.74
N PRO A 65 -10.53 -20.10 7.12
CA PRO A 65 -9.12 -20.46 6.95
C PRO A 65 -8.63 -20.37 5.50
N LEU A 66 -9.45 -20.81 4.54
CA LEU A 66 -9.09 -20.75 3.12
C LEU A 66 -8.94 -19.30 2.64
N LEU A 67 -9.87 -18.40 3.00
CA LEU A 67 -9.79 -16.99 2.65
C LEU A 67 -8.58 -16.31 3.31
N ILE A 68 -8.27 -16.65 4.56
CA ILE A 68 -7.04 -16.19 5.24
C ILE A 68 -5.80 -16.64 4.45
N LEU A 69 -5.76 -17.91 4.02
CA LEU A 69 -4.64 -18.45 3.25
C LEU A 69 -4.50 -17.74 1.89
N ILE A 70 -5.60 -17.56 1.16
CA ILE A 70 -5.59 -16.85 -0.12
C ILE A 70 -5.11 -15.41 0.07
N GLY A 71 -5.62 -14.70 1.08
CA GLY A 71 -5.18 -13.35 1.42
C GLY A 71 -3.69 -13.29 1.76
N TYR A 72 -3.22 -14.24 2.58
CA TYR A 72 -1.79 -14.36 2.90
C TYR A 72 -0.93 -14.55 1.64
N LEU A 73 -1.34 -15.46 0.75
CA LEU A 73 -0.63 -15.74 -0.49
C LEU A 73 -0.63 -14.51 -1.41
N HIS A 74 -1.75 -13.80 -1.54
CA HIS A 74 -1.85 -12.56 -2.31
C HIS A 74 -0.80 -11.55 -1.88
N PHE A 75 -0.76 -11.23 -0.58
CA PHE A 75 0.14 -10.22 -0.02
C PHE A 75 1.61 -10.64 0.00
N LYS A 76 1.92 -11.95 0.14
CA LYS A 76 3.31 -12.42 0.34
C LYS A 76 3.96 -13.04 -0.88
N ARG A 77 3.18 -13.62 -1.79
CA ARG A 77 3.71 -14.49 -2.84
C ARG A 77 3.30 -14.11 -4.26
N THR A 78 2.32 -13.22 -4.44
CA THR A 78 1.86 -12.85 -5.79
C THR A 78 2.45 -11.53 -6.28
N ALA A 79 2.61 -11.41 -7.60
CA ALA A 79 2.97 -10.15 -8.26
C ALA A 79 1.85 -9.10 -8.19
N SER A 80 0.60 -9.51 -7.98
CA SER A 80 -0.56 -8.59 -7.92
C SER A 80 -0.39 -7.54 -6.83
N TYR A 81 0.04 -7.95 -5.63
CA TYR A 81 0.26 -7.02 -4.55
C TYR A 81 1.33 -5.97 -4.87
N ARG A 82 2.40 -6.35 -5.59
CA ARG A 82 3.44 -5.39 -6.02
C ARG A 82 2.85 -4.33 -6.95
N SER A 83 2.01 -4.73 -7.90
CA SER A 83 1.33 -3.80 -8.81
C SER A 83 0.35 -2.89 -8.08
N GLU A 84 -0.43 -3.42 -7.12
CA GLU A 84 -1.33 -2.62 -6.28
C GLU A 84 -0.58 -1.58 -5.43
N ALA A 85 0.55 -1.99 -4.84
CA ALA A 85 1.43 -1.10 -4.10
C ALA A 85 1.99 0.00 -5.01
N ALA A 86 2.51 -0.35 -6.19
CA ALA A 86 3.02 0.62 -7.16
C ALA A 86 1.96 1.67 -7.53
N ILE A 87 0.75 1.24 -7.91
CA ILE A 87 -0.38 2.13 -8.22
C ILE A 87 -0.71 3.04 -7.03
N THR A 88 -0.64 2.52 -5.79
CA THR A 88 -0.89 3.32 -4.59
C THR A 88 0.13 4.45 -4.44
N TYR A 89 1.41 4.17 -4.63
CA TYR A 89 2.46 5.20 -4.56
C TYR A 89 2.43 6.17 -5.76
N GLU A 90 2.05 5.70 -6.95
CA GLU A 90 1.94 6.54 -8.15
C GLU A 90 0.76 7.52 -8.06
N SER A 91 -0.40 7.03 -7.60
CA SER A 91 -1.66 7.77 -7.57
C SER A 91 -1.82 8.66 -6.33
N ASN A 92 -1.19 8.33 -5.21
CA ASN A 92 -1.28 9.11 -3.97
C ASN A 92 -0.10 10.08 -3.88
N PRO A 93 -0.31 11.40 -4.03
CA PRO A 93 0.79 12.39 -4.00
C PRO A 93 1.54 12.43 -2.68
N PHE A 94 0.89 12.09 -1.55
CA PHE A 94 1.56 12.04 -0.25
C PHE A 94 2.43 10.79 -0.10
N ALA A 95 1.94 9.63 -0.55
CA ALA A 95 2.74 8.40 -0.56
C ALA A 95 3.95 8.54 -1.48
N ARG A 96 3.73 9.12 -2.67
CA ARG A 96 4.78 9.48 -3.62
C ARG A 96 5.85 10.36 -3.00
N ARG A 97 5.43 11.46 -2.37
CA ARG A 97 6.32 12.40 -1.68
C ARG A 97 7.14 11.73 -0.57
N LEU A 98 6.52 10.83 0.19
CA LEU A 98 7.19 10.08 1.25
C LEU A 98 8.27 9.14 0.67
N PHE A 99 7.95 8.42 -0.41
CA PHE A 99 8.91 7.55 -1.10
C PHE A 99 10.12 8.35 -1.61
N VAL A 100 9.88 9.43 -2.36
CA VAL A 100 10.97 10.29 -2.87
C VAL A 100 11.81 10.83 -1.73
N ASN A 101 11.21 11.34 -0.67
CA ASN A 101 11.97 11.85 0.48
C ASN A 101 12.83 10.76 1.13
N SER A 102 12.36 9.51 1.20
CA SER A 102 13.12 8.39 1.72
C SER A 102 14.36 8.10 0.86
N GLU A 103 14.19 8.06 -0.47
CA GLU A 103 15.30 7.85 -1.41
C GLU A 103 16.35 8.97 -1.35
N LEU A 104 15.90 10.23 -1.33
CA LEU A 104 16.80 11.38 -1.17
C LEU A 104 17.54 11.33 0.18
N ASN A 105 16.85 10.92 1.25
CA ASN A 105 17.47 10.79 2.57
C ASN A 105 18.52 9.67 2.60
N LEU A 106 18.26 8.54 1.94
CA LEU A 106 19.24 7.47 1.80
C LEU A 106 20.51 7.95 1.09
N GLN A 107 20.36 8.68 -0.02
CA GLN A 107 21.49 9.26 -0.76
C GLN A 107 22.30 10.24 0.11
N ILE A 108 21.62 11.13 0.86
CA ILE A 108 22.28 12.05 1.80
C ILE A 108 23.03 11.29 2.89
N ASN A 109 22.40 10.27 3.48
CA ASN A 109 23.03 9.49 4.55
C ASN A 109 24.28 8.75 4.05
N GLN A 110 24.28 8.24 2.82
CA GLN A 110 25.47 7.62 2.21
C GLN A 110 26.63 8.61 2.11
N GLU A 111 26.39 9.84 1.63
CA GLU A 111 27.40 10.88 1.56
C GLU A 111 27.94 11.29 2.94
N ILE A 112 27.04 11.43 3.92
CA ILE A 112 27.43 11.74 5.30
C ILE A 112 28.31 10.62 5.88
N ILE A 113 27.97 9.36 5.65
CA ILE A 113 28.77 8.21 6.11
C ILE A 113 30.16 8.25 5.49
N GLU A 114 30.29 8.55 4.20
CA GLU A 114 31.61 8.66 3.53
C GLU A 114 32.47 9.76 4.17
N LEU A 115 31.88 10.94 4.43
CA LEU A 115 32.59 12.05 5.07
C LEU A 115 33.02 11.70 6.51
N ILE A 116 32.14 11.05 7.28
CA ILE A 116 32.46 10.58 8.63
C ILE A 116 33.61 9.57 8.60
N LEU A 117 33.61 8.64 7.66
CA LEU A 117 34.69 7.65 7.50
C LEU A 117 36.03 8.31 7.14
N LYS A 118 36.03 9.37 6.32
CA LYS A 118 37.25 10.14 6.05
C LYS A 118 37.77 10.81 7.32
N LEU A 119 36.88 11.51 8.04
CA LEU A 119 37.21 12.20 9.28
C LEU A 119 37.71 11.23 10.36
N SER A 120 37.14 10.04 10.47
CA SER A 120 37.56 9.03 11.46
C SER A 120 38.94 8.42 11.16
N GLN A 121 39.45 8.61 9.94
CA GLN A 121 40.80 8.18 9.53
C GLN A 121 41.81 9.33 9.64
N ASP A 122 41.48 10.39 10.39
CA ASP A 122 42.25 11.64 10.50
C ASP A 122 42.57 12.30 9.14
N LYS A 123 41.80 11.94 8.09
CA LYS A 123 41.91 12.59 6.78
C LYS A 123 41.16 13.91 6.84
N LYS A 124 41.85 15.00 6.47
CA LYS A 124 41.20 16.30 6.26
C LYS A 124 40.24 16.21 5.08
N LEU A 125 39.09 16.87 5.19
CA LEU A 125 38.18 17.06 4.07
C LEU A 125 38.91 17.86 2.97
N SER A 126 38.87 17.35 1.74
CA SER A 126 39.44 18.03 0.59
C SER A 126 38.53 19.15 0.10
N GLU A 127 39.07 20.07 -0.71
CA GLU A 127 38.26 21.08 -1.39
C GLU A 127 37.23 20.42 -2.32
N ASP A 128 37.58 19.29 -2.95
CA ASP A 128 36.67 18.49 -3.77
C ASP A 128 35.48 17.94 -2.97
N ASP A 129 35.71 17.50 -1.72
CA ASP A 129 34.63 17.04 -0.82
C ASP A 129 33.65 18.17 -0.52
N LEU A 130 34.16 19.38 -0.25
CA LEU A 130 33.34 20.56 0.02
C LEU A 130 32.55 20.98 -1.22
N VAL A 131 33.17 20.96 -2.41
CA VAL A 131 32.51 21.23 -3.68
C VAL A 131 31.42 20.20 -3.97
N ARG A 132 31.68 18.92 -3.71
CA ARG A 132 30.71 17.83 -3.88
C ARG A 132 29.48 18.03 -2.99
N VAL A 133 29.69 18.24 -1.68
CA VAL A 133 28.59 18.49 -0.73
C VAL A 133 27.78 19.72 -1.12
N LYS A 134 28.44 20.80 -1.56
CA LYS A 134 27.77 22.01 -2.01
C LYS A 134 26.88 21.75 -3.22
N LYS A 135 27.39 21.05 -4.25
CA LYS A 135 26.59 20.67 -5.44
C LYS A 135 25.37 19.84 -5.08
N ILE A 136 25.54 18.89 -4.16
CA ILE A 136 24.46 18.03 -3.69
C ILE A 136 23.39 18.88 -2.97
N SER A 137 23.81 19.78 -2.08
CA SER A 137 22.92 20.71 -1.37
C SER A 137 22.14 21.61 -2.34
N GLU A 138 22.82 22.21 -3.33
CA GLU A 138 22.20 23.07 -4.35
C GLU A 138 21.14 22.30 -5.16
N LYS A 139 21.46 21.08 -5.59
CA LYS A 139 20.53 20.22 -6.33
C LYS A 139 19.27 19.90 -5.51
N PHE A 140 19.41 19.61 -4.21
CA PHE A 140 18.26 19.34 -3.33
C PHE A 140 17.41 20.59 -3.08
N ASP A 141 18.04 21.76 -2.93
CA ASP A 141 17.35 23.02 -2.73
C ASP A 141 16.54 23.40 -3.97
N GLU A 142 17.13 23.28 -5.16
CA GLU A 142 16.43 23.48 -6.44
C GLU A 142 15.25 22.50 -6.59
N PHE A 143 15.49 21.21 -6.38
CA PHE A 143 14.43 20.19 -6.46
C PHE A 143 13.30 20.45 -5.46
N THR A 144 13.61 20.94 -4.26
CA THR A 144 12.61 21.21 -3.21
C THR A 144 11.81 22.48 -3.49
N LYS A 145 12.45 23.53 -4.02
CA LYS A 145 11.80 24.79 -4.40
C LYS A 145 10.76 24.60 -5.51
N GLU A 146 11.09 23.78 -6.50
CA GLU A 146 10.18 23.52 -7.63
C GLU A 146 9.08 22.51 -7.29
N ARG A 147 9.16 21.83 -6.14
CA ARG A 147 8.29 20.70 -5.79
C ARG A 147 6.95 21.15 -5.24
N THR A 148 5.87 20.59 -5.78
CA THR A 148 4.52 20.70 -5.20
C THR A 148 3.86 19.33 -5.16
N LEU A 149 2.84 19.14 -4.32
CA LEU A 149 2.10 17.88 -4.26
C LEU A 149 1.31 17.58 -5.56
N THR A 150 1.09 18.59 -6.39
CA THR A 150 0.28 18.50 -7.60
C THR A 150 1.11 18.37 -8.87
N ASN A 151 2.39 18.75 -8.84
CA ASN A 151 3.26 18.60 -10.01
C ASN A 151 3.85 17.19 -10.12
N LYS A 152 4.46 16.91 -11.28
CA LYS A 152 4.97 15.57 -11.63
C LYS A 152 6.39 15.30 -11.14
N LYS A 153 7.07 16.26 -10.51
CA LYS A 153 8.48 16.13 -10.10
C LYS A 153 8.76 14.89 -9.25
N ASP A 154 7.90 14.61 -8.26
CA ASP A 154 8.05 13.42 -7.42
C ASP A 154 7.76 12.11 -8.20
N LEU A 155 6.90 12.15 -9.23
CA LEU A 155 6.59 10.99 -10.09
C LEU A 155 7.72 10.71 -11.08
N ASP A 156 8.25 11.74 -11.71
CA ASP A 156 9.36 11.64 -12.66
C ASP A 156 10.60 11.06 -11.96
N PHE A 157 10.91 11.56 -10.74
CA PHE A 157 11.99 11.02 -9.93
C PHE A 157 11.81 9.52 -9.59
N MET A 158 10.59 9.11 -9.22
CA MET A 158 10.30 7.70 -8.97
C MET A 158 10.51 6.83 -10.20
N ASN A 159 10.09 7.31 -11.37
CA ASN A 159 10.23 6.59 -12.64
C ASN A 159 11.69 6.48 -13.10
N ASP A 160 12.53 7.46 -12.75
CA ASP A 160 13.95 7.41 -13.08
C ASP A 160 14.70 6.40 -12.23
N ILE A 161 14.32 6.23 -10.96
CA ILE A 161 14.90 5.19 -10.08
C ILE A 161 14.41 3.80 -10.46
N SER A 162 13.14 3.64 -10.85
CA SER A 162 12.58 2.33 -11.18
C SER A 162 13.02 1.75 -12.53
N LYS A 163 13.72 2.53 -13.35
CA LYS A 163 14.32 2.10 -14.64
C LYS A 163 15.68 1.39 -14.49
N LEU A 164 16.23 1.32 -13.28
CA LEU A 164 17.41 0.52 -12.92
C LEU A 164 16.98 -0.85 -12.38
#